data_AF-A0A087SZF7-F1
#
_entry.id   AF-A0A087SZF7-F1
#
_cell.length_a   1.000
_cell.length_b   1.000
_cell.length_c   1.000
_cell.angle_alpha   90.00
_cell.angle_beta   90.00
_cell.angle_gamma   90.00
#
_symmetry.space_group_name_H-M   'P 1'
#
loop_
_entity.id
_entity.type
_entity.pdbx_description
1 polymer ?
#
loop_
_entity_poly.entity_id
_entity_poly.type
_entity_poly.pdbx_seq_one_letter_code
_entity_poly.pdbx_strand_id
1 'polypeptide(L)'
;MVKPLKPNGIKLEKFVFDVFVFSDKFAAWEVHREAEFSPLKNSDDSPKDTPTTARLSLYALHRQYIKDAGGQFAEEKSETFVSVDLKVTGNDDEKKDIAEEKCTVGICEISPLVSYAGEGLEELVAGRTFSGPVIISSPRERIPVSDDNGNRD
;
A
#
# COMPACT_ATOMS: atom_id res chain seq x y z
N MET A 1 24.65 31.62 9.21
CA MET A 1 24.09 30.27 9.41
C MET A 1 25.07 29.26 8.82
N VAL A 2 25.41 28.18 9.52
CA VAL A 2 26.41 27.18 9.06
C VAL A 2 25.72 25.81 8.94
N LYS A 3 26.01 25.07 7.86
CA LYS A 3 25.58 23.67 7.68
C LYS A 3 26.79 22.76 7.94
N PRO A 4 26.80 21.96 9.01
CA PRO A 4 27.96 21.14 9.35
C PRO A 4 28.15 20.01 8.32
N LEU A 5 29.41 19.75 7.94
CA LEU A 5 29.77 18.68 7.00
C LEU A 5 29.91 17.30 7.67
N LYS A 6 29.97 17.27 9.00
CA LYS A 6 30.06 16.05 9.82
C LYS A 6 29.13 16.17 11.03
N PRO A 7 28.63 15.07 11.58
CA PRO A 7 27.89 15.10 12.84
C PRO A 7 28.69 15.83 13.93
N ASN A 8 28.10 16.86 14.53
CA ASN A 8 28.74 17.73 15.51
C ASN A 8 27.90 17.89 16.80
N GLY A 9 26.94 17.00 17.01
CA GLY A 9 26.05 17.00 18.17
C GLY A 9 25.32 15.67 18.30
N ILE A 10 24.64 15.50 19.43
CA ILE A 10 23.80 14.33 19.71
C ILE A 10 22.35 14.75 19.84
N LYS A 11 21.44 13.85 19.44
CA LYS A 11 20.01 13.96 19.68
C LYS A 11 19.62 12.84 20.63
N LEU A 12 18.99 13.20 21.75
CA LEU A 12 18.46 12.24 22.70
C LEU A 12 16.97 12.02 22.38
N GLU A 13 16.58 10.77 22.20
CA GLU A 13 15.21 10.35 21.91
C GLU A 13 14.84 9.18 22.84
N LYS A 14 13.55 9.07 23.19
CA LYS A 14 13.00 7.88 23.86
C LYS A 14 12.17 7.11 22.85
N PHE A 15 12.08 5.78 23.01
CA PHE A 15 11.23 4.97 22.15
C PHE A 15 9.91 4.65 22.83
N VAL A 16 8.82 4.71 22.06
CA VAL A 16 7.45 4.46 22.55
C VAL A 16 7.32 3.05 23.14
N PHE A 17 8.09 2.09 22.65
CA PHE A 17 8.09 0.68 23.06
C PHE A 17 8.97 0.38 24.27
N ASP A 18 9.72 1.35 24.82
CA ASP A 18 10.52 1.15 26.04
C ASP A 18 9.64 0.84 27.27
N VAL A 19 8.33 1.10 27.19
CA VAL A 19 7.38 0.85 28.27
C VAL A 19 6.99 -0.62 28.43
N PHE A 20 7.28 -1.48 27.46
CA PHE A 20 6.81 -2.88 27.48
C PHE A 20 7.28 -3.66 28.71
N VAL A 21 8.46 -3.34 29.25
CA VAL A 21 9.00 -3.97 30.46
C VAL A 21 8.18 -3.70 31.73
N PHE A 22 7.31 -2.69 31.71
CA PHE A 22 6.44 -2.34 32.83
C PHE A 22 5.04 -2.97 32.71
N SER A 23 4.77 -3.78 31.69
CA SER A 23 3.49 -4.47 31.55
C SER A 23 3.45 -5.75 32.37
N ASP A 24 2.42 -5.91 33.20
CA ASP A 24 2.16 -7.17 33.93
C ASP A 24 1.66 -8.28 32.99
N LYS A 25 1.05 -7.91 31.86
CA LYS A 25 0.42 -8.83 30.89
C LYS A 25 0.69 -8.32 29.47
N PHE A 26 1.75 -8.83 28.87
CA PHE A 26 2.13 -8.52 27.50
C PHE A 26 1.65 -9.60 26.53
N ALA A 27 1.17 -9.17 25.35
CA ALA A 27 0.82 -10.05 24.24
C ALA A 27 1.38 -9.47 22.93
N ALA A 28 1.72 -10.35 22.00
CA ALA A 28 2.09 -10.00 20.64
C ALA A 28 1.13 -10.68 19.67
N TRP A 29 0.79 -9.99 18.58
CA TRP A 29 -0.09 -10.48 17.54
C TRP A 29 0.59 -10.34 16.18
N GLU A 30 0.80 -11.46 15.50
CA GLU A 30 1.40 -11.50 14.17
C GLU A 30 0.32 -11.30 13.10
N VAL A 31 0.69 -10.58 12.03
CA VAL A 31 -0.21 -10.27 10.91
C VAL A 31 0.49 -10.44 9.58
N HIS A 32 -0.30 -10.59 8.53
CA HIS A 32 0.17 -10.59 7.15
C HIS A 32 0.63 -9.17 6.75
N ARG A 33 1.88 -9.05 6.29
CA ARG A 33 2.48 -7.77 5.91
C ARG A 33 1.71 -7.10 4.78
N GLU A 34 1.29 -7.88 3.80
CA GLU A 34 0.54 -7.45 2.61
C GLU A 34 -0.85 -6.87 2.92
N ALA A 35 -1.42 -7.21 4.08
CA ALA A 35 -2.71 -6.68 4.52
C ALA A 35 -2.56 -5.46 5.46
N GLU A 36 -1.51 -5.42 6.28
CA GLU A 36 -1.45 -4.51 7.44
C GLU A 36 -0.23 -3.56 7.43
N PHE A 37 0.76 -3.77 6.55
CA PHE A 37 2.03 -3.03 6.66
C PHE A 37 2.71 -2.72 5.31
N SER A 38 2.58 -1.46 4.88
CA SER A 38 3.36 -0.88 3.78
C SER A 38 3.89 0.53 4.15
N PRO A 39 5.11 0.63 4.71
CA PRO A 39 5.60 1.88 5.27
C PRO A 39 6.08 2.86 4.20
N LEU A 40 5.99 4.15 4.52
CA LEU A 40 6.58 5.24 3.74
C LEU A 40 7.72 5.89 4.54
N LYS A 41 8.96 5.71 4.06
CA LYS A 41 10.19 6.16 4.73
C LYS A 41 11.14 6.90 3.80
N ASN A 42 11.11 6.63 2.50
CA ASN A 42 12.09 7.12 1.52
C ASN A 42 11.42 7.82 0.33
N SER A 43 12.20 8.55 -0.48
CA SER A 43 11.75 9.02 -1.81
C SER A 43 11.72 7.87 -2.82
N ASP A 44 11.10 8.09 -3.98
CA ASP A 44 11.08 7.10 -5.08
C ASP A 44 12.47 6.83 -5.71
N ASP A 45 13.50 7.61 -5.37
CA ASP A 45 14.88 7.32 -5.76
C ASP A 45 15.48 6.16 -4.95
N SER A 46 14.79 5.71 -3.90
CA SER A 46 15.19 4.58 -3.06
C SER A 46 14.50 3.29 -3.49
N PRO A 47 15.09 2.12 -3.21
CA PRO A 47 14.56 0.84 -3.68
C PRO A 47 13.32 0.32 -2.91
N LYS A 48 12.97 0.90 -1.76
CA LYS A 48 11.90 0.39 -0.88
C LYS A 48 11.28 1.47 -0.01
N ASP A 49 10.10 1.18 0.52
CA ASP A 49 9.36 2.02 1.47
C ASP A 49 9.16 3.45 0.92
N THR A 50 8.76 3.54 -0.35
CA THR A 50 8.57 4.76 -1.13
C THR A 50 7.09 5.04 -1.38
N PRO A 51 6.71 6.24 -1.87
CA PRO A 51 5.34 6.52 -2.28
C PRO A 51 4.81 5.51 -3.30
N THR A 52 5.66 5.09 -4.24
CA THR A 52 5.32 4.08 -5.25
C THR A 52 5.02 2.74 -4.59
N THR A 53 5.90 2.20 -3.75
CA THR A 53 5.67 0.89 -3.12
C THR A 53 4.45 0.87 -2.21
N ALA A 54 4.17 1.98 -1.50
CA ALA A 54 3.00 2.11 -0.63
C ALA A 54 1.69 2.02 -1.43
N ARG A 55 1.58 2.82 -2.50
CA ARG A 55 0.41 2.83 -3.39
C ARG A 55 0.14 1.47 -4.03
N LEU A 56 1.20 0.79 -4.46
CA LEU A 56 1.08 -0.50 -5.14
C LEU A 56 0.65 -1.63 -4.21
N SER A 57 1.13 -1.59 -2.96
CA SER A 57 0.69 -2.53 -1.93
C SER A 57 -0.82 -2.41 -1.68
N LEU A 58 -1.32 -1.16 -1.61
CA LEU A 58 -2.75 -0.88 -1.43
C LEU A 58 -3.58 -1.38 -2.63
N TYR A 59 -3.11 -1.13 -3.87
CA TYR A 59 -3.79 -1.64 -5.05
C TYR A 59 -3.83 -3.16 -5.09
N ALA A 60 -2.73 -3.83 -4.74
CA ALA A 60 -2.69 -5.29 -4.67
C ALA A 60 -3.70 -5.83 -3.63
N LEU A 61 -3.75 -5.22 -2.44
CA LEU A 61 -4.69 -5.58 -1.38
C LEU A 61 -6.15 -5.43 -1.83
N HIS A 62 -6.51 -4.28 -2.42
CA HIS A 62 -7.88 -4.05 -2.88
C HIS A 62 -8.29 -4.98 -4.04
N ARG A 63 -7.36 -5.32 -4.94
CA ARG A 63 -7.62 -6.34 -5.97
C ARG A 63 -7.89 -7.70 -5.33
N GLN A 64 -7.18 -8.03 -4.26
CA GLN A 64 -7.41 -9.26 -3.52
C GLN A 64 -8.80 -9.27 -2.88
N TYR A 65 -9.22 -8.18 -2.23
CA TYR A 65 -10.57 -8.05 -1.69
C TYR A 65 -11.68 -8.23 -2.75
N ILE A 66 -11.52 -7.65 -3.94
CA ILE A 66 -12.49 -7.83 -5.04
C ILE A 66 -12.55 -9.29 -5.47
N LYS A 67 -11.40 -9.98 -5.58
CA LYS A 67 -11.35 -11.40 -5.94
C LYS A 67 -12.01 -12.28 -4.89
N ASP A 68 -11.72 -12.03 -3.62
CA ASP A 68 -12.27 -12.81 -2.50
C ASP A 68 -13.80 -12.64 -2.40
N ALA A 69 -14.32 -11.47 -2.76
CA ALA A 69 -15.75 -11.18 -2.85
C ALA A 69 -16.41 -11.67 -4.18
N GLY A 70 -15.70 -12.46 -4.99
CA GLY A 70 -16.24 -13.09 -6.20
C GLY A 70 -16.23 -12.22 -7.46
N GLY A 71 -15.53 -11.08 -7.43
CA GLY A 71 -15.24 -10.26 -8.61
C GLY A 71 -14.04 -10.80 -9.40
N GLN A 72 -13.98 -10.46 -10.67
CA GLN A 72 -12.90 -10.88 -11.58
C GLN A 72 -12.29 -9.69 -12.28
N PHE A 73 -11.04 -9.82 -12.73
CA PHE A 73 -10.41 -8.83 -13.58
C PHE A 73 -10.14 -9.43 -14.95
N ALA A 74 -10.47 -8.70 -16.02
CA ALA A 74 -10.10 -9.10 -17.37
C ALA A 74 -8.57 -9.11 -17.52
N GLU A 75 -8.02 -10.15 -18.15
CA GLU A 75 -6.60 -10.21 -18.53
C GLU A 75 -6.36 -9.29 -19.74
N GLU A 76 -5.89 -8.04 -19.54
CA GLU A 76 -5.52 -7.23 -20.71
C GLU A 76 -4.24 -6.41 -20.51
N LYS A 77 -3.36 -6.53 -21.51
CA LYS A 77 -2.12 -5.77 -21.72
C LYS A 77 -2.49 -4.31 -21.99
N SER A 78 -2.29 -3.41 -21.03
CA SER A 78 -2.64 -1.98 -21.15
C SER A 78 -1.62 -1.07 -20.46
N GLU A 79 -1.56 0.20 -20.89
CA GLU A 79 -0.78 1.30 -20.28
C GLU A 79 -1.21 1.64 -18.83
N THR A 80 -2.30 1.05 -18.34
CA THR A 80 -2.85 1.27 -16.98
C THR A 80 -2.15 0.47 -15.88
N PHE A 81 -1.15 -0.34 -16.24
CA PHE A 81 -0.42 -1.15 -15.29
C PHE A 81 0.82 -0.40 -14.82
N VAL A 82 0.91 -0.18 -13.50
CA VAL A 82 2.14 0.34 -12.92
C VAL A 82 3.07 -0.85 -12.71
N SER A 83 4.19 -0.83 -13.42
CA SER A 83 5.21 -1.83 -13.28
C SER A 83 6.18 -1.50 -12.15
N VAL A 84 6.51 -2.51 -11.37
CA VAL A 84 7.44 -2.41 -10.24
C VAL A 84 8.41 -3.55 -10.30
N ASP A 85 9.67 -3.24 -10.00
CA ASP A 85 10.68 -4.24 -9.71
C ASP A 85 10.44 -4.75 -8.28
N LEU A 86 9.50 -5.67 -8.11
CA LEU A 86 9.34 -6.41 -6.86
C LEU A 86 10.51 -7.39 -6.78
N LYS A 87 11.57 -7.01 -6.06
CA LYS A 87 12.55 -7.98 -5.58
C LYS A 87 11.87 -8.86 -4.54
N VAL A 88 11.32 -9.99 -4.99
CA VAL A 88 10.93 -11.08 -4.12
C VAL A 88 12.20 -11.60 -3.48
N THR A 89 12.46 -11.20 -2.23
CA THR A 89 13.47 -11.86 -1.41
C THR A 89 12.89 -13.22 -1.01
N GLY A 90 13.13 -14.23 -1.83
CA GLY A 90 13.10 -15.61 -1.35
C GLY A 90 14.11 -15.76 -0.22
N ASN A 91 13.77 -16.59 0.76
CA ASN A 91 14.58 -16.89 1.95
C ASN A 91 16.08 -16.91 1.65
N ASP A 92 16.83 -16.25 2.53
CA ASP A 92 18.29 -16.31 2.63
C ASP A 92 18.74 -17.77 2.42
N ASP A 93 19.45 -18.05 1.31
CA ASP A 93 20.57 -19.01 1.20
C ASP A 93 20.85 -19.60 -0.19
N GLU A 94 20.14 -19.23 -1.26
CA GLU A 94 20.56 -19.64 -2.61
C GLU A 94 20.64 -18.46 -3.59
N LYS A 95 21.86 -18.22 -4.10
CA LYS A 95 22.09 -17.44 -5.32
C LYS A 95 21.37 -18.13 -6.48
N LYS A 96 20.09 -17.82 -6.67
CA LYS A 96 19.37 -18.09 -7.91
C LYS A 96 19.38 -16.83 -8.75
N ASP A 97 19.67 -17.01 -10.04
CA ASP A 97 19.64 -15.96 -11.05
C ASP A 97 18.38 -15.11 -10.88
N ILE A 98 18.57 -13.82 -10.61
CA ILE A 98 17.48 -12.87 -10.39
C ILE A 98 16.83 -12.64 -11.75
N ALA A 99 15.79 -13.42 -12.07
CA ALA A 99 14.85 -13.02 -13.08
C ALA A 99 14.14 -11.77 -12.56
N GLU A 100 14.27 -10.65 -13.27
CA GLU A 100 13.48 -9.45 -13.04
C GLU A 100 12.01 -9.78 -13.37
N GLU A 101 11.28 -10.35 -12.41
CA GLU A 101 9.84 -10.49 -12.50
C GLU A 101 9.19 -9.12 -12.25
N LYS A 102 8.97 -8.42 -13.36
CA LYS A 102 8.23 -7.16 -13.39
C LYS A 102 6.77 -7.43 -13.04
N CYS A 103 6.41 -7.24 -11.77
CA CYS A 103 5.03 -7.38 -11.33
C CYS A 103 4.25 -6.12 -11.76
N THR A 104 3.23 -6.31 -12.58
CA THR A 104 2.34 -5.24 -13.05
C THR A 104 1.06 -5.27 -12.23
N VAL A 105 0.82 -4.22 -11.45
CA VAL A 105 -0.42 -4.11 -10.66
C VAL A 105 -1.34 -3.07 -11.30
N GLY A 106 -2.56 -3.50 -11.64
CA GLY A 106 -3.59 -2.60 -12.15
C GLY A 106 -4.17 -1.73 -11.03
N ILE A 107 -4.50 -0.47 -11.33
CA ILE A 107 -5.06 0.47 -10.36
C ILE A 107 -6.37 -0.08 -9.78
N CYS A 108 -6.46 -0.14 -8.45
CA CYS A 108 -7.64 -0.60 -7.72
C CYS A 108 -7.71 0.06 -6.35
N GLU A 109 -8.71 0.88 -6.11
CA GLU A 109 -8.89 1.57 -4.84
C GLU A 109 -10.33 1.39 -4.32
N ILE A 110 -10.44 0.99 -3.06
CA ILE A 110 -11.70 0.85 -2.36
C ILE A 110 -11.64 1.82 -1.19
N SER A 111 -12.64 2.69 -1.11
CA SER A 111 -12.79 3.61 0.01
C SER A 111 -12.98 2.82 1.32
N PRO A 112 -12.30 3.22 2.41
CA PRO A 112 -12.58 2.68 3.74
C PRO A 112 -14.03 2.86 4.22
N LEU A 113 -14.80 3.78 3.61
CA LEU A 113 -16.23 3.97 3.90
C LEU A 113 -17.13 2.97 3.15
N VAL A 114 -16.58 2.23 2.19
CA VAL A 114 -17.24 1.13 1.48
C VAL A 114 -16.90 -0.19 2.16
N SER A 115 -15.61 -0.42 2.43
CA SER A 115 -15.12 -1.65 3.04
C SER A 115 -13.84 -1.35 3.83
N TYR A 116 -13.76 -1.80 5.08
CA TYR A 116 -12.61 -1.58 5.96
C TYR A 116 -11.48 -2.58 5.69
N ALA A 117 -11.81 -3.86 5.59
CA ALA A 117 -10.86 -4.97 5.46
C ALA A 117 -11.32 -6.02 4.43
N GLY A 118 -12.12 -5.60 3.44
CA GLY A 118 -12.60 -6.44 2.33
C GLY A 118 -14.01 -6.99 2.52
N GLU A 119 -14.67 -6.72 3.65
CA GLU A 119 -16.05 -7.12 3.91
C GLU A 119 -17.09 -6.33 3.10
N GLY A 120 -18.24 -6.94 2.82
CA GLY A 120 -19.42 -6.24 2.27
C GLY A 120 -19.30 -5.86 0.79
N LEU A 121 -18.33 -6.42 0.07
CA LEU A 121 -18.09 -6.12 -1.33
C LEU A 121 -18.95 -6.97 -2.29
N GLU A 122 -19.54 -8.07 -1.82
CA GLU A 122 -20.21 -9.07 -2.64
C GLU A 122 -21.31 -8.47 -3.51
N GLU A 123 -22.15 -7.59 -2.97
CA GLU A 123 -23.23 -6.93 -3.73
C GLU A 123 -22.70 -6.03 -4.86
N LEU A 124 -21.49 -5.50 -4.67
CA LEU A 124 -20.84 -4.57 -5.59
C LEU A 124 -20.05 -5.29 -6.67
N VAL A 125 -19.44 -6.44 -6.36
CA VAL A 125 -18.42 -7.05 -7.22
C VAL A 125 -18.70 -8.50 -7.63
N ALA A 126 -19.53 -9.26 -6.91
CA ALA A 126 -19.71 -10.68 -7.17
C ALA A 126 -20.26 -10.94 -8.58
N GLY A 127 -19.61 -11.84 -9.31
CA GLY A 127 -19.99 -12.21 -10.68
C GLY A 127 -19.72 -11.12 -11.72
N ARG A 128 -19.05 -10.02 -11.34
CA ARG A 128 -18.68 -8.93 -12.25
C ARG A 128 -17.22 -9.06 -12.66
N THR A 129 -16.94 -8.66 -13.91
CA THR A 129 -15.58 -8.57 -14.44
C THR A 129 -15.21 -7.12 -14.65
N PHE A 130 -14.08 -6.70 -14.10
CA PHE A 130 -13.57 -5.34 -14.16
C PHE A 130 -12.41 -5.22 -15.16
N SER A 131 -12.33 -4.09 -15.86
CA SER A 131 -11.22 -3.71 -16.73
C SER A 131 -10.77 -2.28 -16.43
N GLY A 132 -9.47 -1.99 -16.55
CA GLY A 132 -8.91 -0.68 -16.25
C GLY A 132 -8.79 -0.35 -14.75
N PRO A 133 -8.68 0.95 -14.39
CA PRO A 133 -8.72 1.38 -12.99
C PRO A 133 -10.08 1.08 -12.35
N VAL A 134 -10.07 0.47 -11.17
CA VAL A 134 -11.28 0.26 -10.38
C VAL A 134 -11.23 1.17 -9.17
N ILE A 135 -12.23 2.04 -9.01
CA ILE A 135 -12.36 2.91 -7.84
C ILE A 135 -13.77 2.73 -7.29
N ILE A 136 -13.88 2.24 -6.06
CA ILE A 136 -15.15 2.04 -5.36
C ILE A 136 -15.22 3.03 -4.19
N SER A 137 -16.02 4.08 -4.37
CA SER A 137 -16.18 5.17 -3.40
C SER A 137 -17.55 5.17 -2.75
N SER A 138 -17.63 5.67 -1.52
CA SER A 138 -18.92 5.86 -0.85
C SER A 138 -19.59 7.14 -1.36
N PRO A 139 -20.92 7.15 -1.61
CA PRO A 139 -21.64 8.37 -1.97
C PRO A 139 -21.55 9.49 -0.90
N ARG A 140 -21.12 9.16 0.32
CA ARG A 140 -20.90 10.12 1.41
C ARG A 140 -19.54 10.81 1.34
N GLU A 141 -18.63 10.33 0.49
CA GLU A 141 -17.36 11.01 0.24
C GLU A 141 -17.64 12.30 -0.51
N ARG A 142 -17.51 13.43 0.18
CA ARG A 142 -17.30 14.70 -0.49
C ARG A 142 -15.87 14.68 -1.00
N ILE A 143 -15.65 14.20 -2.21
CA ILE A 143 -14.39 14.47 -2.90
C ILE A 143 -14.40 15.99 -3.10
N PRO A 144 -13.46 16.77 -2.52
CA PRO A 144 -13.34 18.16 -2.90
C PRO A 144 -13.04 18.16 -4.40
N VAL A 145 -14.05 18.52 -5.18
CA VAL A 145 -13.86 18.78 -6.60
C VAL A 145 -12.91 19.97 -6.61
N SER A 146 -11.69 19.76 -7.09
CA SER A 146 -10.86 20.89 -7.46
C SER A 146 -11.59 21.58 -8.60
N ASP A 147 -12.32 22.64 -8.30
CA ASP A 147 -12.67 23.60 -9.33
C ASP A 147 -11.34 24.04 -9.95
N ASP A 148 -11.24 24.03 -11.29
CA ASP A 148 -10.08 24.48 -12.07
C ASP A 148 -9.64 25.93 -11.73
N ASN A 149 -10.37 26.62 -10.85
CA ASN A 149 -10.13 27.98 -10.38
C ASN A 149 -9.40 28.08 -9.03
N GLY A 150 -8.97 26.98 -8.42
CA GLY A 150 -8.05 27.02 -7.27
C GLY A 150 -8.57 27.77 -6.03
N ASN A 151 -9.89 27.89 -5.87
CA ASN A 151 -10.48 28.47 -4.67
C ASN A 151 -10.91 27.34 -3.71
N ARG A 152 -10.44 27.40 -2.47
CA ARG A 152 -10.85 26.50 -1.40
C ARG A 152 -11.96 27.17 -0.60
N ASP A 153 -13.12 26.54 -0.52
CA ASP A 153 -14.15 26.83 0.47
C ASP A 153 -13.87 26.10 1.80
#